data_AF-A0A536H1F3-F1
#
_entry.id   AF-A0A536H1F3-F1
#
_cell.length_a   1.000
_cell.length_b   1.000
_cell.length_c   1.000
_cell.angle_alpha   90.00
_cell.angle_beta   90.00
_cell.angle_gamma   90.00
#
_symmetry.space_group_name_H-M   'P 1'
#
loop_
_entity.id
_entity.type
_entity.pdbx_description
1 polymer ?
#
loop_
_entity_poly.entity_id
_entity_poly.type
_entity_poly.pdbx_seq_one_letter_code
_entity_poly.pdbx_strand_id
1 'polypeptide(L)'
;PSDSAATINSALASGKNLILTPGIYNLSQSLNVTNPDSVVLGLGFPTLIPQNGIVSMQVANAPGIMISGLIFDAGATNSPELLQVGSSAMHTNQYASDPPALQDVFFRIGGAEAGSATSSLVVNSANVILDDLWAWRADHGTGVGWTSNTANTGVIVNGDNVTAYGLFVEHYQQYEVIWNGNGGTDIFFQNEMPYDPPSQAAWMEAPGVDGWAAFKVASNVTSFHGYGMGSYSFFNQGVNIYAENAFEVPSALPAGSLKDLLTIFLSKSGSGGILHVVNGTGGSSTIANPDTPVTVVSYP
;
A
#
# COMPACT_ATOMS: atom_id res chain seq x y z
N PRO A 1 2.49 -24.07 12.99
CA PRO A 1 2.61 -23.29 14.24
C PRO A 1 1.41 -23.55 15.17
N SER A 2 1.60 -23.62 16.50
CA SER A 2 0.54 -23.97 17.47
C SER A 2 0.30 -22.94 18.58
N ASP A 3 1.19 -21.95 18.76
CA ASP A 3 1.00 -20.91 19.76
C ASP A 3 -0.21 -20.04 19.41
N SER A 4 -1.05 -19.79 20.41
CA SER A 4 -2.18 -18.88 20.26
C SER A 4 -1.71 -17.43 20.19
N ALA A 5 -2.51 -16.57 19.54
CA ALA A 5 -2.26 -15.13 19.56
C ALA A 5 -2.19 -14.55 20.99
N ALA A 6 -2.95 -15.10 21.95
CA ALA A 6 -2.86 -14.72 23.36
C ALA A 6 -1.49 -15.05 24.00
N THR A 7 -0.93 -16.22 23.65
CA THR A 7 0.40 -16.63 24.09
C THR A 7 1.47 -15.69 23.53
N ILE A 8 1.37 -15.39 22.22
CA ILE A 8 2.29 -14.46 21.54
C ILE A 8 2.20 -13.07 22.17
N ASN A 9 0.99 -12.55 22.38
CA ASN A 9 0.75 -11.25 23.03
C ASN A 9 1.31 -11.20 24.45
N SER A 10 1.18 -12.28 25.23
CA SER A 10 1.74 -12.34 26.57
C SER A 10 3.27 -12.25 26.56
N ALA A 11 3.93 -12.87 25.57
CA ALA A 11 5.37 -12.78 25.40
C ALA A 11 5.81 -11.36 24.99
N LEU A 12 5.14 -10.76 24.00
CA LEU A 12 5.38 -9.37 23.58
C LEU A 12 5.19 -8.39 24.73
N ALA A 13 4.10 -8.51 25.50
CA ALA A 13 3.82 -7.68 26.67
C ALA A 13 4.88 -7.82 27.78
N SER A 14 5.53 -8.99 27.88
CA SER A 14 6.64 -9.22 28.81
C SER A 14 7.99 -8.67 28.34
N GLY A 15 8.02 -7.95 27.22
CA GLY A 15 9.22 -7.32 26.66
C GLY A 15 10.09 -8.27 25.83
N LYS A 16 9.54 -9.41 25.38
CA LYS A 16 10.27 -10.31 24.48
C LYS A 16 10.10 -9.88 23.03
N ASN A 17 11.18 -10.02 22.27
CA ASN A 17 11.13 -10.06 20.81
C ASN A 17 10.39 -11.33 20.34
N LEU A 18 9.91 -11.29 19.11
CA LEU A 18 9.14 -12.36 18.47
C LEU A 18 9.89 -12.88 17.25
N ILE A 19 10.14 -14.19 17.22
CA ILE A 19 10.57 -14.90 16.01
C ILE A 19 9.44 -15.84 15.59
N LEU A 20 8.90 -15.61 14.40
CA LEU A 20 7.89 -16.46 13.77
C LEU A 20 8.60 -17.43 12.83
N THR A 21 8.47 -18.72 13.11
CA THR A 21 9.02 -19.80 12.27
C THR A 21 8.13 -20.03 11.05
N PRO A 22 8.62 -20.69 9.98
CA PRO A 22 7.84 -20.88 8.76
C PRO A 22 6.47 -21.53 9.04
N GLY A 23 5.40 -20.92 8.53
CA GLY A 23 4.05 -21.48 8.60
C GLY A 23 2.93 -20.45 8.48
N ILE A 24 1.70 -20.95 8.48
CA ILE A 24 0.48 -20.15 8.43
C ILE A 24 -0.08 -20.03 9.85
N TYR A 25 -0.38 -18.80 10.27
CA TYR A 25 -0.85 -18.44 11.60
C TYR A 25 -2.24 -17.82 11.49
N ASN A 26 -3.27 -18.58 11.86
CA ASN A 26 -4.63 -18.07 11.97
C ASN A 26 -4.80 -17.32 13.30
N LEU A 27 -5.06 -16.02 13.23
CA LEU A 27 -5.10 -15.14 14.40
C LEU A 27 -6.54 -14.92 14.85
N SER A 28 -6.87 -15.34 16.07
CA SER A 28 -8.17 -15.08 16.70
C SER A 28 -8.28 -13.71 17.38
N GLN A 29 -7.15 -13.01 17.53
CA GLN A 29 -7.03 -11.63 18.03
C GLN A 29 -5.77 -11.00 17.44
N SER A 30 -5.72 -9.67 17.37
CA SER A 30 -4.56 -8.94 16.87
C SER A 30 -3.32 -9.23 17.70
N LEU A 31 -2.16 -9.33 17.04
CA LEU A 31 -0.87 -9.27 17.72
C LEU A 31 -0.57 -7.81 18.10
N ASN A 32 -0.18 -7.57 19.34
CA ASN A 32 0.05 -6.23 19.88
C ASN A 32 1.54 -6.02 20.19
N VAL A 33 2.20 -5.18 19.39
CA VAL A 33 3.63 -4.86 19.54
C VAL A 33 3.73 -3.47 20.16
N THR A 34 3.93 -3.40 21.47
CA THR A 34 3.82 -2.14 22.22
C THR A 34 5.11 -1.61 22.81
N ASN A 35 6.13 -2.45 22.98
CA ASN A 35 7.38 -2.04 23.60
C ASN A 35 8.31 -1.41 22.56
N PRO A 36 8.95 -0.27 22.85
CA PRO A 36 10.05 0.25 22.04
C PRO A 36 11.09 -0.83 21.76
N ASP A 37 11.80 -0.73 20.64
CA ASP A 37 12.88 -1.66 20.24
C ASP A 37 12.45 -3.13 20.06
N SER A 38 11.14 -3.40 20.03
CA SER A 38 10.65 -4.76 19.79
C SER A 38 11.00 -5.21 18.38
N VAL A 39 11.58 -6.40 18.27
CA VAL A 39 11.84 -7.05 16.98
C VAL A 39 10.80 -8.14 16.76
N VAL A 40 10.11 -8.08 15.62
CA VAL A 40 9.27 -9.15 15.08
C VAL A 40 9.90 -9.64 13.78
N LEU A 41 10.50 -10.82 13.82
CA LEU A 41 11.21 -11.43 12.69
C LEU A 41 10.48 -12.67 12.20
N GLY A 42 10.12 -12.71 10.93
CA GLY A 42 9.65 -13.91 10.25
C GLY A 42 10.79 -14.66 9.56
N LEU A 43 10.74 -16.00 9.65
CA LEU A 43 11.65 -16.88 8.93
C LEU A 43 10.88 -17.61 7.83
N GLY A 44 11.28 -17.41 6.58
CA GLY A 44 10.60 -18.03 5.43
C GLY A 44 9.18 -17.51 5.22
N PHE A 45 8.96 -16.22 5.45
CA PHE A 45 7.68 -15.52 5.23
C PHE A 45 6.47 -16.19 5.90
N PRO A 46 6.49 -16.36 7.25
CA PRO A 46 5.31 -16.80 7.96
C PRO A 46 4.13 -15.89 7.65
N THR A 47 2.99 -16.52 7.41
CA THR A 47 1.78 -15.85 6.93
C THR A 47 0.80 -15.68 8.08
N LEU A 48 0.39 -14.44 8.34
CA LEU A 48 -0.58 -14.08 9.37
C LEU A 48 -1.95 -13.87 8.72
N ILE A 49 -2.94 -14.68 9.11
CA ILE A 49 -4.31 -14.61 8.58
C ILE A 49 -5.26 -14.19 9.71
N PRO A 50 -5.84 -12.98 9.67
CA PRO A 50 -6.79 -12.54 10.68
C PRO A 50 -8.12 -13.28 10.54
N GLN A 51 -8.68 -13.72 11.66
CA GLN A 51 -10.01 -14.32 11.73
C GLN A 51 -11.03 -13.29 12.20
N ASN A 52 -12.27 -13.37 11.69
CA ASN A 52 -13.38 -12.50 12.11
C ASN A 52 -13.19 -11.00 11.82
N GLY A 53 -12.39 -10.63 10.80
CA GLY A 53 -12.24 -9.24 10.36
C GLY A 53 -11.44 -8.34 11.31
N ILE A 54 -10.61 -8.94 12.16
CA ILE A 54 -9.68 -8.20 13.03
C ILE A 54 -8.49 -7.67 12.24
N VAL A 55 -7.78 -6.69 12.78
CA VAL A 55 -6.42 -6.35 12.30
C VAL A 55 -5.46 -7.48 12.70
N SER A 56 -4.56 -7.91 11.81
CA SER A 56 -3.59 -8.99 12.13
C SER A 56 -2.59 -8.55 13.18
N MET A 57 -2.04 -7.34 13.04
CA MET A 57 -1.08 -6.78 13.98
C MET A 57 -1.27 -5.27 14.17
N GLN A 58 -1.24 -4.85 15.42
CA GLN A 58 -1.25 -3.46 15.84
C GLN A 58 0.07 -3.13 16.52
N VAL A 59 0.73 -2.08 16.05
CA VAL A 59 2.00 -1.60 16.58
C VAL A 59 1.74 -0.27 17.28
N ALA A 60 2.29 -0.10 18.48
CA ALA A 60 2.17 1.17 19.18
C ALA A 60 2.96 2.28 18.49
N ASN A 61 2.61 3.53 18.79
CA ASN A 61 3.49 4.66 18.51
C ASN A 61 4.69 4.57 19.49
N ALA A 62 5.76 3.89 19.09
CA ALA A 62 7.00 3.74 19.86
C ALA A 62 8.21 3.67 18.92
N PRO A 63 9.40 4.15 19.35
CA PRO A 63 10.62 4.12 18.53
C PRO A 63 11.20 2.71 18.40
N GLY A 64 12.07 2.52 17.40
CA GLY A 64 12.93 1.33 17.27
C GLY A 64 12.24 0.00 16.96
N ILE A 65 10.90 -0.03 16.85
CA ILE A 65 10.19 -1.28 16.53
C ILE A 65 10.54 -1.72 15.11
N MET A 66 11.01 -2.96 14.97
CA MET A 66 11.37 -3.57 13.70
C MET A 66 10.46 -4.76 13.40
N ILE A 67 9.83 -4.74 12.22
CA ILE A 67 9.02 -5.86 11.72
C ILE A 67 9.61 -6.28 10.38
N SER A 68 9.93 -7.57 10.24
CA SER A 68 10.55 -8.04 9.01
C SER A 68 10.17 -9.46 8.60
N GLY A 69 10.08 -9.68 7.29
CA GLY A 69 9.97 -11.01 6.68
C GLY A 69 8.61 -11.67 6.90
N LEU A 70 7.51 -10.93 6.77
CA LEU A 70 6.15 -11.39 7.06
C LEU A 70 5.24 -11.26 5.84
N ILE A 71 4.27 -12.17 5.73
CA ILE A 71 3.09 -11.97 4.88
C ILE A 71 1.87 -11.73 5.77
N PHE A 72 1.15 -10.66 5.50
CA PHE A 72 -0.19 -10.39 6.02
C PHE A 72 -1.21 -10.78 4.95
N ASP A 73 -1.91 -11.90 5.15
CA ASP A 73 -2.83 -12.45 4.15
C ASP A 73 -4.26 -12.29 4.66
N ALA A 74 -5.12 -11.64 3.88
CA ALA A 74 -6.46 -11.27 4.33
C ALA A 74 -7.34 -12.51 4.52
N GLY A 75 -8.05 -12.57 5.65
CA GLY A 75 -9.08 -13.57 5.87
C GLY A 75 -10.37 -13.26 5.12
N ALA A 76 -11.27 -14.25 5.04
CA ALA A 76 -12.53 -14.14 4.31
C ALA A 76 -13.48 -13.04 4.83
N THR A 77 -13.35 -12.64 6.11
CA THR A 77 -14.10 -11.52 6.68
C THR A 77 -13.28 -10.24 6.55
N ASN A 78 -13.89 -9.18 5.98
CA ASN A 78 -13.22 -7.91 5.75
C ASN A 78 -12.60 -7.34 7.04
N SER A 79 -11.30 -7.09 7.00
CA SER A 79 -10.57 -6.36 8.05
C SER A 79 -10.49 -4.88 7.70
N PRO A 80 -10.53 -3.94 8.66
CA PRO A 80 -10.37 -2.52 8.34
C PRO A 80 -8.97 -2.23 7.79
N GLU A 81 -7.95 -2.86 8.37
CA GLU A 81 -6.59 -2.93 7.85
C GLU A 81 -5.94 -4.25 8.26
N LEU A 82 -4.85 -4.68 7.60
CA LEU A 82 -4.12 -5.89 7.97
C LEU A 82 -2.97 -5.58 8.95
N LEU A 83 -2.26 -4.47 8.75
CA LEU A 83 -1.24 -3.95 9.65
C LEU A 83 -1.50 -2.47 9.96
N GLN A 84 -1.53 -2.14 11.25
CA GLN A 84 -1.61 -0.77 11.73
C GLN A 84 -0.31 -0.41 12.49
N VAL A 85 0.43 0.58 12.00
CA VAL A 85 1.66 1.09 12.63
C VAL A 85 1.40 2.42 13.32
N GLY A 86 1.20 2.38 14.64
CA GLY A 86 0.80 3.52 15.44
C GLY A 86 -0.72 3.62 15.59
N SER A 87 -1.20 4.03 16.77
CA SER A 87 -2.63 4.14 17.07
C SER A 87 -3.27 5.44 16.56
N SER A 88 -2.46 6.47 16.28
CA SER A 88 -2.94 7.77 15.80
C SER A 88 -1.83 8.49 15.04
N ALA A 89 -2.23 9.30 14.05
CA ALA A 89 -1.30 10.08 13.23
C ALA A 89 -0.35 10.91 14.09
N MET A 90 0.94 10.82 13.80
CA MET A 90 1.99 11.56 14.48
C MET A 90 2.61 12.59 13.54
N HIS A 91 2.66 13.83 14.01
CA HIS A 91 3.21 14.98 13.28
C HIS A 91 4.44 15.56 13.99
N THR A 92 5.27 14.69 14.56
CA THR A 92 6.49 15.06 15.30
C THR A 92 7.67 14.28 14.76
N ASN A 93 8.88 14.82 14.95
CA ASN A 93 10.13 14.17 14.48
C ASN A 93 10.81 13.36 15.60
N GLN A 94 10.04 12.86 16.56
CA GLN A 94 10.58 12.32 17.82
C GLN A 94 11.28 10.96 17.66
N TYR A 95 11.01 10.25 16.56
CA TYR A 95 11.60 8.93 16.29
C TYR A 95 12.73 9.00 15.26
N ALA A 96 13.17 10.20 14.84
CA ALA A 96 14.19 10.34 13.80
C ALA A 96 15.54 9.69 14.14
N SER A 97 15.93 9.64 15.42
CA SER A 97 17.17 8.99 15.86
C SER A 97 17.05 7.48 16.05
N ASP A 98 15.83 6.96 16.02
CA ASP A 98 15.52 5.55 16.29
C ASP A 98 14.17 5.17 15.63
N PRO A 99 14.13 5.17 14.29
CA PRO A 99 12.87 5.04 13.55
C PRO A 99 12.34 3.60 13.62
N PRO A 100 11.01 3.42 13.72
CA PRO A 100 10.41 2.11 13.45
C PRO A 100 10.64 1.72 11.99
N ALA A 101 10.76 0.43 11.70
CA ALA A 101 11.00 -0.06 10.34
C ALA A 101 10.16 -1.29 10.00
N LEU A 102 9.64 -1.32 8.77
CA LEU A 102 9.05 -2.49 8.12
C LEU A 102 9.97 -2.91 6.96
N GLN A 103 10.46 -4.14 6.98
CA GLN A 103 11.41 -4.66 5.97
C GLN A 103 10.99 -6.01 5.41
N ASP A 104 10.84 -6.16 4.09
CA ASP A 104 10.35 -7.40 3.46
C ASP A 104 8.97 -7.79 4.04
N VAL A 105 8.03 -6.83 4.07
CA VAL A 105 6.67 -7.03 4.60
C VAL A 105 5.67 -6.98 3.45
N PHE A 106 4.92 -8.06 3.28
CA PHE A 106 4.05 -8.24 2.14
C PHE A 106 2.59 -8.42 2.55
N PHE A 107 1.68 -8.02 1.68
CA PHE A 107 0.24 -8.13 1.88
C PHE A 107 -0.39 -8.84 0.69
N ARG A 108 -1.34 -9.73 0.99
CA ARG A 108 -2.11 -10.43 -0.02
C ARG A 108 -3.59 -10.36 0.31
N ILE A 109 -4.40 -10.00 -0.69
CA ILE A 109 -5.87 -10.00 -0.57
C ILE A 109 -6.45 -10.85 -1.71
N GLY A 110 -6.81 -12.10 -1.39
CA GLY A 110 -7.24 -13.08 -2.39
C GLY A 110 -6.08 -13.90 -2.96
N GLY A 111 -6.33 -14.62 -4.06
CA GLY A 111 -5.33 -15.37 -4.82
C GLY A 111 -5.04 -16.76 -4.24
N ALA A 112 -4.67 -16.85 -2.96
CA ALA A 112 -4.49 -18.13 -2.27
C ALA A 112 -5.81 -18.71 -1.75
N GLU A 113 -6.64 -17.84 -1.16
CA GLU A 113 -7.95 -18.14 -0.60
C GLU A 113 -8.87 -16.90 -0.71
N ALA A 114 -10.10 -16.98 -0.21
CA ALA A 114 -10.96 -15.81 -0.14
C ALA A 114 -10.44 -14.83 0.92
N GLY A 115 -10.22 -13.57 0.54
CA GLY A 115 -9.70 -12.54 1.43
C GLY A 115 -10.24 -11.17 1.09
N SER A 116 -10.54 -10.35 2.11
CA SER A 116 -10.92 -8.95 1.93
C SER A 116 -10.36 -8.08 3.06
N ALA A 117 -9.97 -6.85 2.73
CA ALA A 117 -9.60 -5.85 3.71
C ALA A 117 -9.83 -4.45 3.12
N THR A 118 -10.28 -3.50 3.93
CA THR A 118 -10.48 -2.12 3.46
C THR A 118 -9.14 -1.48 3.09
N SER A 119 -8.13 -1.60 3.96
CA SER A 119 -6.73 -1.26 3.67
C SER A 119 -5.77 -2.42 3.93
N SER A 120 -4.57 -2.41 3.35
CA SER A 120 -3.53 -3.37 3.75
C SER A 120 -2.66 -2.83 4.87
N LEU A 121 -2.14 -1.62 4.70
CA LEU A 121 -1.23 -0.98 5.65
C LEU A 121 -1.70 0.43 5.98
N VAL A 122 -1.75 0.75 7.29
CA VAL A 122 -1.93 2.11 7.79
C VAL A 122 -0.73 2.50 8.66
N VAL A 123 0.02 3.53 8.24
CA VAL A 123 1.20 4.05 8.93
C VAL A 123 0.88 5.38 9.60
N ASN A 124 0.61 5.33 10.88
CA ASN A 124 0.29 6.49 11.71
C ASN A 124 1.52 7.08 12.42
N SER A 125 2.49 6.24 12.79
CA SER A 125 3.75 6.68 13.40
C SER A 125 4.56 7.54 12.44
N ALA A 126 5.23 8.56 12.98
CA ALA A 126 6.19 9.37 12.24
C ALA A 126 7.53 8.64 12.08
N ASN A 127 8.35 9.10 11.13
CA ASN A 127 9.70 8.61 10.87
C ASN A 127 9.82 7.13 10.47
N VAL A 128 8.71 6.44 10.22
CA VAL A 128 8.75 5.01 9.87
C VAL A 128 9.52 4.83 8.56
N ILE A 129 10.38 3.82 8.53
CA ILE A 129 11.04 3.34 7.32
C ILE A 129 10.23 2.18 6.76
N LEU A 130 9.84 2.29 5.50
CA LEU A 130 9.23 1.23 4.71
C LEU A 130 10.27 0.79 3.69
N ASP A 131 10.72 -0.46 3.73
CA ASP A 131 11.83 -0.96 2.92
C ASP A 131 11.45 -2.33 2.33
N ASP A 132 11.35 -2.43 1.01
CA ASP A 132 10.84 -3.60 0.30
C ASP A 132 9.43 -4.03 0.79
N LEU A 133 8.41 -3.26 0.39
CA LEU A 133 7.01 -3.58 0.68
C LEU A 133 6.25 -3.90 -0.59
N TRP A 134 5.43 -4.96 -0.52
CA TRP A 134 4.49 -5.28 -1.58
C TRP A 134 3.08 -5.46 -1.03
N ALA A 135 2.20 -4.53 -1.37
CA ALA A 135 0.79 -4.60 -1.06
C ALA A 135 0.02 -5.02 -2.33
N TRP A 136 -0.52 -6.24 -2.34
CA TRP A 136 -1.11 -6.82 -3.54
C TRP A 136 -2.55 -7.26 -3.31
N ARG A 137 -3.49 -6.55 -3.93
CA ARG A 137 -4.84 -7.10 -4.17
C ARG A 137 -4.71 -8.07 -5.34
N ALA A 138 -5.05 -9.34 -5.10
CA ALA A 138 -4.81 -10.37 -6.11
C ALA A 138 -5.56 -10.11 -7.42
N ASP A 139 -4.85 -10.13 -8.54
CA ASP A 139 -5.39 -10.07 -9.91
C ASP A 139 -5.64 -11.46 -10.52
N HIS A 140 -5.13 -12.52 -9.87
CA HIS A 140 -5.30 -13.90 -10.30
C HIS A 140 -5.33 -14.89 -9.12
N GLY A 141 -5.81 -16.12 -9.40
CA GLY A 141 -5.90 -17.21 -8.43
C GLY A 141 -7.30 -17.39 -7.84
N THR A 142 -7.37 -17.98 -6.65
CA THR A 142 -8.62 -18.30 -5.96
C THR A 142 -9.22 -17.06 -5.32
N GLY A 143 -10.55 -16.90 -5.37
CA GLY A 143 -11.24 -15.82 -4.65
C GLY A 143 -11.05 -14.43 -5.26
N VAL A 144 -10.58 -14.34 -6.51
CA VAL A 144 -10.30 -13.06 -7.19
C VAL A 144 -11.48 -12.56 -8.01
N GLY A 145 -11.68 -11.24 -7.97
CA GLY A 145 -12.60 -10.49 -8.83
C GLY A 145 -13.13 -9.25 -8.12
N TRP A 146 -13.74 -8.34 -8.87
CA TRP A 146 -14.15 -7.01 -8.39
C TRP A 146 -14.98 -7.03 -7.10
N THR A 147 -15.83 -8.05 -6.91
CA THR A 147 -16.66 -8.20 -5.71
C THR A 147 -16.24 -9.35 -4.81
N SER A 148 -15.13 -10.03 -5.11
CA SER A 148 -14.68 -11.26 -4.43
C SER A 148 -13.58 -10.97 -3.42
N ASN A 149 -12.51 -10.30 -3.84
CA ASN A 149 -11.39 -9.88 -2.99
C ASN A 149 -11.37 -8.36 -2.85
N THR A 150 -12.44 -7.79 -2.31
CA THR A 150 -12.59 -6.35 -2.21
C THR A 150 -11.49 -5.73 -1.35
N ALA A 151 -10.83 -4.70 -1.87
CA ALA A 151 -9.89 -3.88 -1.12
C ALA A 151 -9.87 -2.45 -1.65
N ASN A 152 -10.03 -1.46 -0.77
CA ASN A 152 -10.19 -0.08 -1.19
C ASN A 152 -8.83 0.57 -1.46
N THR A 153 -7.91 0.52 -0.50
CA THR A 153 -6.60 1.17 -0.61
C THR A 153 -5.48 0.27 -0.14
N GLY A 154 -4.31 0.32 -0.78
CA GLY A 154 -3.17 -0.48 -0.36
C GLY A 154 -2.52 0.07 0.89
N VAL A 155 -1.92 1.25 0.75
CA VAL A 155 -1.10 1.86 1.80
C VAL A 155 -1.61 3.27 2.11
N ILE A 156 -1.81 3.55 3.40
CA ILE A 156 -2.16 4.88 3.90
C ILE A 156 -1.05 5.35 4.85
N VAL A 157 -0.40 6.47 4.53
CA VAL A 157 0.64 7.08 5.35
C VAL A 157 0.12 8.36 5.98
N ASN A 158 -0.16 8.33 7.29
CA ASN A 158 -0.63 9.46 8.07
C ASN A 158 0.48 10.16 8.85
N GLY A 159 1.53 9.44 9.25
CA GLY A 159 2.65 9.98 10.00
C GLY A 159 3.58 10.86 9.16
N ASP A 160 4.16 11.87 9.79
CA ASP A 160 5.14 12.74 9.14
C ASP A 160 6.52 12.05 9.02
N ASN A 161 7.33 12.50 8.06
CA ASN A 161 8.72 12.10 7.85
C ASN A 161 8.92 10.59 7.60
N VAL A 162 7.88 9.89 7.13
CA VAL A 162 7.97 8.50 6.69
C VAL A 162 8.83 8.43 5.42
N THR A 163 9.68 7.41 5.31
CA THR A 163 10.48 7.16 4.12
C THR A 163 10.19 5.77 3.57
N ALA A 164 9.92 5.67 2.27
CA ALA A 164 9.74 4.42 1.57
C ALA A 164 10.90 4.18 0.57
N TYR A 165 11.42 2.95 0.56
CA TYR A 165 12.39 2.43 -0.38
C TYR A 165 11.82 1.16 -1.01
N GLY A 166 11.58 1.15 -2.32
CA GLY A 166 11.01 -0.03 -2.97
C GLY A 166 9.56 -0.28 -2.55
N LEU A 167 8.66 0.63 -2.91
CA LEU A 167 7.23 0.50 -2.61
C LEU A 167 6.46 -0.07 -3.81
N PHE A 168 5.89 -1.26 -3.64
CA PHE A 168 5.08 -1.94 -4.65
C PHE A 168 3.63 -2.01 -4.16
N VAL A 169 2.67 -1.43 -4.88
CA VAL A 169 1.25 -1.45 -4.48
C VAL A 169 0.36 -1.62 -5.69
N GLU A 170 -0.48 -2.66 -5.71
CA GLU A 170 -1.16 -3.07 -6.94
C GLU A 170 -2.63 -3.47 -6.74
N HIS A 171 -3.42 -3.06 -7.74
CA HIS A 171 -4.78 -3.49 -8.06
C HIS A 171 -5.88 -3.17 -7.06
N TYR A 172 -5.68 -2.20 -6.16
CA TYR A 172 -6.73 -1.79 -5.23
C TYR A 172 -7.87 -1.06 -5.95
N GLN A 173 -9.06 -1.06 -5.34
CA GLN A 173 -10.28 -0.57 -6.01
C GLN A 173 -10.42 0.96 -5.99
N GLN A 174 -9.64 1.65 -5.16
CA GLN A 174 -9.57 3.11 -5.08
C GLN A 174 -8.10 3.55 -5.23
N TYR A 175 -7.63 4.51 -4.43
CA TYR A 175 -6.21 4.89 -4.44
C TYR A 175 -5.35 3.72 -3.98
N GLU A 176 -4.23 3.49 -4.65
CA GLU A 176 -3.29 2.44 -4.28
C GLU A 176 -2.49 2.91 -3.06
N VAL A 177 -1.99 4.15 -3.11
CA VAL A 177 -1.34 4.84 -1.99
C VAL A 177 -2.03 6.17 -1.68
N ILE A 178 -2.29 6.43 -0.40
CA ILE A 178 -2.65 7.75 0.12
C ILE A 178 -1.55 8.23 1.08
N TRP A 179 -0.99 9.41 0.83
CA TRP A 179 0.04 10.03 1.65
C TRP A 179 -0.44 11.34 2.25
N ASN A 180 -0.73 11.32 3.55
CA ASN A 180 -1.27 12.43 4.33
C ASN A 180 -0.20 13.17 5.16
N GLY A 181 0.93 12.52 5.46
CA GLY A 181 2.01 13.08 6.29
C GLY A 181 2.95 14.04 5.55
N ASN A 182 3.45 15.06 6.24
CA ASN A 182 4.47 15.98 5.72
C ASN A 182 5.88 15.41 5.81
N GLY A 183 6.80 15.90 4.97
CA GLY A 183 8.21 15.48 4.99
C GLY A 183 8.43 14.06 4.47
N GLY A 184 7.41 13.46 3.85
CA GLY A 184 7.48 12.11 3.30
C GLY A 184 8.47 12.02 2.14
N THR A 185 9.13 10.87 2.02
CA THR A 185 9.98 10.55 0.87
C THR A 185 9.66 9.14 0.36
N ASP A 186 9.50 9.00 -0.94
CA ASP A 186 9.35 7.71 -1.62
C ASP A 186 10.42 7.57 -2.70
N ILE A 187 11.20 6.49 -2.63
CA ILE A 187 12.28 6.18 -3.55
C ILE A 187 11.99 4.82 -4.15
N PHE A 188 11.69 4.83 -5.45
CA PHE A 188 11.14 3.71 -6.20
C PHE A 188 9.71 3.37 -5.78
N PHE A 189 8.77 3.66 -6.68
CA PHE A 189 7.39 3.18 -6.59
C PHE A 189 7.01 2.42 -7.85
N GLN A 190 6.38 1.28 -7.67
CA GLN A 190 5.76 0.53 -8.74
C GLN A 190 4.30 0.26 -8.41
N ASN A 191 3.45 0.41 -9.42
CA ASN A 191 2.04 0.10 -9.35
C ASN A 191 1.51 -0.49 -10.65
N GLU A 192 0.50 -1.33 -10.50
CA GLU A 192 -0.49 -1.64 -11.52
C GLU A 192 -1.90 -1.31 -11.03
N MET A 193 -2.66 -0.56 -11.83
CA MET A 193 -4.08 -0.29 -11.58
C MET A 193 -4.91 -1.58 -11.62
N PRO A 194 -6.12 -1.63 -11.01
CA PRO A 194 -6.93 -2.85 -11.01
C PRO A 194 -7.31 -3.23 -12.44
N TYR A 195 -7.17 -4.50 -12.79
CA TYR A 195 -7.55 -4.95 -14.14
C TYR A 195 -9.04 -5.14 -14.33
N ASP A 196 -9.74 -5.34 -13.21
CA ASP A 196 -11.10 -5.84 -13.15
C ASP A 196 -12.23 -4.83 -12.85
N PRO A 197 -12.08 -3.48 -12.98
CA PRO A 197 -13.23 -2.59 -12.98
C PRO A 197 -14.28 -3.01 -14.03
N PRO A 198 -15.56 -3.20 -13.63
CA PRO A 198 -16.59 -3.72 -14.54
C PRO A 198 -17.17 -2.66 -15.49
N SER A 199 -16.97 -1.37 -15.18
CA SER A 199 -17.39 -0.22 -15.99
C SER A 199 -16.69 1.04 -15.49
N GLN A 200 -16.61 2.09 -16.31
CA GLN A 200 -16.07 3.38 -15.86
C GLN A 200 -16.84 3.89 -14.65
N ALA A 201 -18.17 3.83 -14.66
CA ALA A 201 -19.01 4.31 -13.55
C ALA A 201 -18.78 3.59 -12.21
N ALA A 202 -18.26 2.35 -12.24
CA ALA A 202 -17.89 1.62 -11.02
C ALA A 202 -16.53 2.06 -10.47
N TRP A 203 -15.73 2.77 -11.25
CA TRP A 203 -14.37 3.19 -10.94
C TRP A 203 -14.17 4.65 -11.36
N MET A 204 -14.82 5.55 -10.63
CA MET A 204 -14.64 6.99 -10.70
C MET A 204 -14.32 7.51 -9.30
N GLU A 205 -13.28 8.32 -9.16
CA GLU A 205 -12.96 9.01 -7.91
C GLU A 205 -14.09 9.96 -7.49
N ALA A 206 -14.61 10.73 -8.44
CA ALA A 206 -15.66 11.71 -8.23
C ALA A 206 -16.48 11.90 -9.52
N PRO A 207 -17.65 12.54 -9.46
CA PRO A 207 -18.40 12.88 -10.68
C PRO A 207 -17.53 13.68 -11.68
N GLY A 208 -17.24 13.06 -12.83
CA GLY A 208 -16.40 13.67 -13.87
C GLY A 208 -14.89 13.51 -13.69
N VAL A 209 -14.45 12.68 -12.74
CA VAL A 209 -13.04 12.29 -12.56
C VAL A 209 -12.93 10.78 -12.72
N ASP A 210 -12.33 10.36 -13.83
CA ASP A 210 -12.21 8.96 -14.22
C ASP A 210 -11.13 8.25 -13.38
N GLY A 211 -11.45 7.07 -12.86
CA GLY A 211 -10.51 6.23 -12.10
C GLY A 211 -10.06 6.85 -10.78
N TRP A 212 -9.11 6.19 -10.13
CA TRP A 212 -8.42 6.66 -8.93
C TRP A 212 -6.92 6.66 -9.19
N ALA A 213 -6.21 7.66 -8.69
CA ALA A 213 -4.76 7.74 -8.85
C ALA A 213 -4.03 6.60 -8.11
N ALA A 214 -2.92 6.13 -8.69
CA ALA A 214 -2.04 5.19 -8.04
C ALA A 214 -1.38 5.78 -6.79
N PHE A 215 -1.04 7.07 -6.80
CA PHE A 215 -0.43 7.71 -5.66
C PHE A 215 -1.04 9.08 -5.40
N LYS A 216 -1.73 9.22 -4.28
CA LYS A 216 -2.36 10.47 -3.84
C LYS A 216 -1.58 11.09 -2.69
N VAL A 217 -0.93 12.22 -2.91
CA VAL A 217 -0.47 13.10 -1.83
C VAL A 217 -1.61 14.05 -1.46
N ALA A 218 -1.96 14.10 -0.18
CA ALA A 218 -3.12 14.86 0.30
C ALA A 218 -2.93 16.37 0.13
N SER A 219 -4.02 17.09 -0.12
CA SER A 219 -4.02 18.52 -0.49
C SER A 219 -3.38 19.46 0.54
N ASN A 220 -3.33 19.05 1.80
CA ASN A 220 -2.73 19.80 2.92
C ASN A 220 -1.23 19.52 3.12
N VAL A 221 -0.63 18.58 2.37
CA VAL A 221 0.80 18.30 2.44
C VAL A 221 1.57 19.42 1.78
N THR A 222 2.60 19.91 2.48
CA THR A 222 3.45 21.03 2.06
C THR A 222 4.86 20.61 1.68
N SER A 223 5.27 19.41 2.07
CA SER A 223 6.57 18.83 1.74
C SER A 223 6.43 17.33 1.49
N PHE A 224 6.84 16.89 0.30
CA PHE A 224 6.92 15.49 -0.09
C PHE A 224 7.98 15.34 -1.19
N HIS A 225 8.66 14.21 -1.23
CA HIS A 225 9.63 13.87 -2.27
C HIS A 225 9.34 12.49 -2.87
N GLY A 226 9.29 12.38 -4.19
CA GLY A 226 9.10 11.12 -4.91
C GLY A 226 10.14 10.95 -6.02
N TYR A 227 10.73 9.76 -6.13
CA TYR A 227 11.80 9.48 -7.09
C TYR A 227 11.59 8.14 -7.79
N GLY A 228 11.50 8.13 -9.13
CA GLY A 228 11.39 6.90 -9.91
C GLY A 228 10.08 6.17 -9.65
N MET A 229 8.96 6.79 -10.01
CA MET A 229 7.63 6.27 -9.70
C MET A 229 6.90 5.87 -10.99
N GLY A 230 6.45 4.62 -11.06
CA GLY A 230 5.78 4.05 -12.23
C GLY A 230 4.37 3.52 -11.91
N SER A 231 3.42 3.78 -12.79
CA SER A 231 2.08 3.18 -12.74
C SER A 231 1.71 2.58 -14.09
N TYR A 232 1.21 1.35 -14.07
CA TYR A 232 0.82 0.61 -15.27
C TYR A 232 -0.69 0.36 -15.32
N SER A 233 -1.22 0.23 -16.54
CA SER A 233 -2.62 -0.13 -16.75
C SER A 233 -2.79 -1.21 -17.82
N PHE A 234 -3.82 -2.05 -17.66
CA PHE A 234 -4.13 -3.14 -18.59
C PHE A 234 -5.64 -3.37 -18.79
N PHE A 235 -6.52 -3.09 -17.81
CA PHE A 235 -7.99 -3.27 -17.84
C PHE A 235 -8.52 -4.33 -18.84
N ASN A 236 -8.74 -5.55 -18.37
CA ASN A 236 -8.98 -6.72 -19.23
C ASN A 236 -10.44 -7.21 -19.24
N GLN A 237 -11.38 -6.42 -18.74
CA GLN A 237 -12.81 -6.78 -18.69
C GLN A 237 -13.58 -6.51 -19.99
N GLY A 238 -12.89 -6.10 -21.06
CA GLY A 238 -13.53 -5.83 -22.36
C GLY A 238 -14.34 -4.53 -22.43
N VAL A 239 -14.14 -3.63 -21.46
CA VAL A 239 -14.72 -2.29 -21.42
C VAL A 239 -13.60 -1.24 -21.41
N ASN A 240 -13.82 -0.10 -22.04
CA ASN A 240 -12.86 1.01 -21.95
C ASN A 240 -12.95 1.62 -20.56
N ILE A 241 -11.83 1.56 -19.83
CA ILE A 241 -11.65 2.14 -18.50
C ILE A 241 -10.48 3.11 -18.56
N TYR A 242 -10.66 4.28 -17.98
CA TYR A 242 -9.64 5.32 -17.90
C TYR A 242 -9.39 5.73 -16.45
N ALA A 243 -8.15 6.08 -16.17
CA ALA A 243 -7.78 6.90 -15.03
C ALA A 243 -7.33 8.27 -15.54
N GLU A 244 -7.84 9.34 -14.92
CA GLU A 244 -7.48 10.71 -15.26
C GLU A 244 -5.98 10.94 -15.02
N ASN A 245 -5.49 10.52 -13.85
CA ASN A 245 -4.10 10.67 -13.44
C ASN A 245 -3.55 9.36 -12.87
N ALA A 246 -2.27 9.09 -13.07
CA ALA A 246 -1.56 8.09 -12.25
C ALA A 246 -1.13 8.66 -10.90
N PHE A 247 -0.66 9.91 -10.87
CA PHE A 247 -0.15 10.57 -9.68
C PHE A 247 -0.93 11.84 -9.40
N GLU A 248 -1.26 12.08 -8.14
CA GLU A 248 -1.98 13.26 -7.71
C GLU A 248 -1.35 13.93 -6.51
N VAL A 249 -0.84 15.15 -6.69
CA VAL A 249 -0.14 15.87 -5.62
C VAL A 249 -0.60 17.32 -5.49
N PRO A 250 -0.40 17.97 -4.33
CA PRO A 250 -0.76 19.38 -4.16
C PRO A 250 0.01 20.29 -5.11
N SER A 251 -0.65 21.27 -5.70
CA SER A 251 0.01 22.31 -6.52
C SER A 251 0.95 23.21 -5.71
N ALA A 252 0.85 23.18 -4.37
CA ALA A 252 1.68 23.97 -3.46
C ALA A 252 3.02 23.29 -3.11
N LEU A 253 3.27 22.06 -3.59
CA LEU A 253 4.56 21.42 -3.38
C LEU A 253 5.70 22.22 -4.04
N PRO A 254 6.91 22.22 -3.44
CA PRO A 254 8.08 22.82 -4.06
C PRO A 254 8.39 22.24 -5.45
N ALA A 255 8.99 23.07 -6.30
CA ALA A 255 9.38 22.66 -7.64
C ALA A 255 10.35 21.46 -7.60
N GLY A 256 10.06 20.42 -8.36
CA GLY A 256 10.84 19.19 -8.42
C GLY A 256 10.66 18.28 -7.20
N SER A 257 9.56 18.38 -6.48
CA SER A 257 9.18 17.41 -5.44
C SER A 257 9.11 15.97 -5.97
N LEU A 258 8.67 15.77 -7.21
CA LEU A 258 8.66 14.49 -7.90
C LEU A 258 9.70 14.48 -9.03
N LYS A 259 10.39 13.35 -9.20
CA LYS A 259 11.39 13.13 -10.24
C LYS A 259 11.18 11.77 -10.89
N ASP A 260 11.33 11.73 -12.21
CA ASP A 260 11.32 10.51 -13.03
C ASP A 260 10.03 9.69 -12.87
N LEU A 261 8.89 10.32 -13.17
CA LEU A 261 7.58 9.66 -13.22
C LEU A 261 7.36 9.00 -14.57
N LEU A 262 6.66 7.87 -14.58
CA LEU A 262 6.23 7.21 -15.81
C LEU A 262 4.87 6.53 -15.69
N THR A 263 4.18 6.41 -16.83
CA THR A 263 3.04 5.50 -17.01
C THR A 263 3.23 4.59 -18.22
N ILE A 264 2.71 3.37 -18.16
CA ILE A 264 2.74 2.41 -19.28
C ILE A 264 1.37 1.74 -19.42
N PHE A 265 0.91 1.59 -20.65
CA PHE A 265 -0.19 0.68 -20.97
C PHE A 265 0.39 -0.65 -21.46
N LEU A 266 0.10 -1.75 -20.77
CA LEU A 266 0.92 -2.97 -20.85
C LEU A 266 0.74 -3.80 -22.12
N SER A 267 -0.41 -3.76 -22.79
CA SER A 267 -0.62 -4.67 -23.92
C SER A 267 -1.86 -4.34 -24.72
N LYS A 268 -1.82 -4.66 -26.02
CA LYS A 268 -2.98 -4.60 -26.93
C LYS A 268 -4.13 -5.54 -26.55
N SER A 269 -3.91 -6.47 -25.63
CA SER A 269 -4.95 -7.34 -25.09
C SER A 269 -5.81 -6.67 -24.01
N GLY A 270 -5.42 -5.47 -23.57
CA GLY A 270 -6.17 -4.63 -22.64
C GLY A 270 -7.12 -3.66 -23.32
N SER A 271 -7.81 -2.83 -22.53
CA SER A 271 -8.64 -1.71 -22.99
C SER A 271 -8.35 -0.43 -22.21
N GLY A 272 -8.64 0.74 -22.78
CA GLY A 272 -8.53 2.01 -22.06
C GLY A 272 -7.09 2.48 -21.78
N GLY A 273 -6.82 3.00 -20.57
CA GLY A 273 -5.49 3.41 -20.12
C GLY A 273 -5.46 4.58 -19.12
N ILE A 274 -4.33 5.26 -19.03
CA ILE A 274 -4.12 6.42 -18.16
C ILE A 274 -4.02 7.67 -19.04
N LEU A 275 -4.77 8.73 -18.71
CA LEU A 275 -4.85 9.94 -19.52
C LEU A 275 -3.68 10.89 -19.27
N HIS A 276 -3.23 11.01 -18.01
CA HIS A 276 -2.13 11.86 -17.62
C HIS A 276 -1.21 11.18 -16.60
N VAL A 277 0.09 11.53 -16.66
CA VAL A 277 1.06 11.03 -15.69
C VAL A 277 0.75 11.62 -14.31
N VAL A 278 0.69 12.95 -14.20
CA VAL A 278 0.47 13.64 -12.92
C VAL A 278 -0.37 14.91 -13.08
N ASN A 279 -1.45 15.08 -12.33
CA ASN A 279 -2.31 16.28 -12.33
C ASN A 279 -2.56 16.92 -13.73
N GLY A 280 -2.96 16.14 -14.73
CA GLY A 280 -3.18 16.64 -16.10
C GLY A 280 -1.90 16.89 -16.92
N THR A 281 -0.73 16.59 -16.37
CA THR A 281 0.58 16.74 -17.02
C THR A 281 1.12 15.38 -17.48
N GLY A 282 1.80 15.38 -18.61
CA GLY A 282 2.17 14.15 -19.33
C GLY A 282 1.06 13.72 -20.28
N GLY A 283 1.44 13.07 -21.39
CA GLY A 283 0.47 12.50 -22.33
C GLY A 283 -0.20 11.25 -21.79
N SER A 284 -1.06 10.65 -22.61
CA SER A 284 -1.76 9.42 -22.25
C SER A 284 -0.95 8.17 -22.57
N SER A 285 -1.01 7.17 -21.70
CA SER A 285 -0.56 5.80 -21.95
C SER A 285 -1.80 4.92 -22.11
N THR A 286 -2.07 4.50 -23.34
CA THR A 286 -3.29 3.79 -23.74
C THR A 286 -2.97 2.71 -24.76
N ILE A 287 -4.00 2.01 -25.25
CA ILE A 287 -3.88 1.05 -26.35
C ILE A 287 -3.29 1.63 -27.64
N ALA A 288 -3.25 2.96 -27.80
CA ALA A 288 -2.61 3.60 -28.95
C ALA A 288 -1.08 3.51 -28.92
N ASN A 289 -0.48 3.32 -27.74
CA ASN A 289 0.96 3.29 -27.48
C ASN A 289 1.33 2.24 -26.41
N PRO A 290 0.96 0.96 -26.61
CA PRO A 290 1.26 -0.11 -25.66
C PRO A 290 2.78 -0.30 -25.51
N ASP A 291 3.21 -0.77 -24.34
CA ASP A 291 4.62 -1.04 -24.00
C ASP A 291 5.56 0.15 -24.18
N THR A 292 5.01 1.37 -24.23
CA THR A 292 5.77 2.60 -24.42
C THR A 292 5.61 3.50 -23.21
N PRO A 293 6.70 3.82 -22.49
CA PRO A 293 6.64 4.74 -21.37
C PRO A 293 6.24 6.16 -21.79
N VAL A 294 5.31 6.74 -21.03
CA VAL A 294 5.02 8.18 -21.07
C VAL A 294 5.54 8.79 -19.78
N THR A 295 6.43 9.78 -19.89
CA THR A 295 7.26 10.20 -18.76
C THR A 295 7.07 11.67 -18.42
N VAL A 296 7.21 12.00 -17.12
CA VAL A 296 7.40 13.36 -16.62
C VAL A 296 8.67 13.37 -15.76
N VAL A 297 9.72 14.06 -16.22
CA VAL A 297 11.04 14.05 -15.58
C VAL A 297 11.04 14.77 -14.23
N SER A 298 10.22 15.82 -14.07
CA SER A 298 10.15 16.62 -12.85
C SER A 298 8.76 17.22 -12.69
N TYR A 299 8.23 17.26 -11.47
CA TYR A 299 6.95 17.90 -11.14
C TYR A 299 6.89 18.30 -9.65
N PRO A 300 6.16 19.37 -9.26
CA PRO A 300 5.77 20.46 -10.14
C PRO A 300 6.99 21.17 -10.74
#